data_AF-A0A662IPE8-F1
#
_entry.id   AF-A0A662IPE8-F1
#
_cell.length_a   1.000
_cell.length_b   1.000
_cell.length_c   1.000
_cell.angle_alpha   90.00
_cell.angle_beta   90.00
_cell.angle_gamma   90.00
#
_symmetry.space_group_name_H-M   'P 1'
#
loop_
_entity.id
_entity.type
_entity.pdbx_description
1 polymer ?
#
loop_
_entity_poly.entity_id
_entity_poly.type
_entity_poly.pdbx_seq_one_letter_code
_entity_poly.pdbx_strand_id
1 'polypeptide(L)' 'MSGSRRKRLDRIVRFRVSRRMYSELDLLAEKYGVSISDLIRCAIIRFLGEVNRDE' A
#
# COMPACT_ATOMS: atom_id res chain seq x y z
N MET A 1 -3.57 2.12 -34.73
CA MET A 1 -2.84 2.83 -33.67
C MET A 1 -3.84 3.29 -32.63
N SER A 2 -3.85 2.70 -31.42
CA SER A 2 -4.68 3.18 -30.32
C SER A 2 -3.81 3.25 -29.08
N GLY A 3 -3.28 4.45 -28.82
CA GLY A 3 -2.45 4.73 -27.66
C GLY A 3 -3.32 4.74 -26.42
N SER A 4 -3.42 3.60 -25.73
CA SER A 4 -3.98 3.53 -24.37
C SER A 4 -3.17 4.46 -23.47
N ARG A 5 -3.67 5.68 -23.27
CA ARG A 5 -3.16 6.62 -22.27
C ARG A 5 -3.22 5.90 -20.92
N ARG A 6 -2.09 5.41 -20.43
CA ARG A 6 -1.93 4.98 -19.04
C ARG A 6 -2.29 6.19 -18.18
N LYS A 7 -3.51 6.23 -17.64
CA LYS A 7 -3.87 7.20 -16.60
C LYS A 7 -2.95 6.90 -15.42
N ARG A 8 -1.95 7.75 -15.22
CA ARG A 8 -1.08 7.70 -14.04
C ARG A 8 -1.97 8.05 -12.85
N LEU A 9 -2.48 7.03 -12.17
CA LEU A 9 -3.32 7.16 -11.00
C LEU A 9 -2.42 7.39 -9.78
N ASP A 10 -1.74 8.53 -9.73
CA ASP A 10 -1.08 9.01 -8.51
C ASP A 10 -2.16 9.54 -7.54
N ARG A 11 -3.15 8.70 -7.23
CA ARG A 11 -4.21 9.03 -6.26
C ARG A 11 -3.64 8.86 -4.86
N ILE A 12 -3.45 9.97 -4.17
CA ILE A 12 -3.10 9.97 -2.75
C ILE A 12 -4.37 9.65 -1.96
N VAL A 13 -4.31 8.61 -1.14
CA VAL A 13 -5.37 8.24 -0.19
C VAL A 13 -4.85 8.48 1.22
N ARG A 14 -5.71 9.00 2.10
CA ARG A 14 -5.38 9.28 3.50
C ARG A 14 -6.24 8.41 4.41
N PHE A 15 -5.61 7.81 5.41
CA PHE A 15 -6.26 6.98 6.41
C PHE A 15 -6.02 7.57 7.80
N ARG A 16 -7.04 7.54 8.65
CA ARG A 16 -6.87 7.86 10.06
C ARG A 16 -6.63 6.56 10.81
N VAL A 17 -5.53 6.49 11.54
CA VAL A 17 -5.10 5.34 12.32
C VAL A 17 -4.83 5.75 13.76
N SER A 18 -4.82 4.80 14.68
CA SER A 18 -4.40 5.08 16.05
C SER A 18 -2.92 5.45 16.09
N ARG A 19 -2.52 6.27 17.09
CA ARG A 19 -1.12 6.66 17.27
C ARG A 19 -0.21 5.43 17.47
N ARG A 20 -0.68 4.45 18.25
CA ARG A 20 0.03 3.19 18.47
C ARG A 20 0.30 2.45 17.17
N MET A 21 -0.72 2.28 16.33
CA MET A 21 -0.58 1.59 15.04
C MET A 21 0.37 2.34 14.10
N TYR A 22 0.33 3.68 14.09
CA TYR A 22 1.27 4.47 13.32
C TYR A 22 2.72 4.23 13.77
N SER A 23 3.00 4.25 15.08
CA SER A 23 4.34 3.98 15.61
C SER A 23 4.83 2.57 15.28
N GLU A 24 3.96 1.56 15.34
CA GLU A 24 4.30 0.18 14.95
C GLU A 24 4.65 0.10 13.45
N LEU A 25 3.91 0.80 12.59
CA LEU A 25 4.21 0.89 11.15
C LEU A 25 5.51 1.62 10.86
N ASP A 26 5.81 2.68 11.60
CA ASP A 26 7.02 3.50 11.44
C ASP A 26 8.28 2.68 11.79
N LEU A 27 8.26 1.97 12.92
CA LEU A 27 9.35 1.07 13.32
C LEU A 27 9.60 -0.05 12.29
N LEU A 28 8.53 -0.59 11.70
CA LEU A 28 8.65 -1.57 10.62
C LEU A 28 9.25 -0.93 9.36
N ALA A 29 8.82 0.29 9.01
CA ALA A 29 9.31 1.01 7.85
C ALA A 29 10.82 1.27 7.96
N GLU A 30 11.27 1.75 9.12
CA GLU A 30 12.68 1.95 9.45
C GLU A 30 13.48 0.65 9.37
N LYS A 31 12.98 -0.43 9.98
CA LYS A 31 13.65 -1.74 10.00
C LYS A 31 13.96 -2.27 8.59
N TYR A 32 13.06 -2.04 7.64
CA TYR A 32 13.21 -2.52 6.27
C TYR A 32 13.73 -1.46 5.29
N GLY A 33 13.97 -0.23 5.74
CA GLY A 33 14.46 0.87 4.89
C GLY A 33 13.47 1.28 3.80
N VAL A 34 12.16 1.20 4.08
CA VAL A 34 11.08 1.51 3.13
C VAL A 34 10.14 2.57 3.70
N SER A 35 9.26 3.16 2.89
CA SER A 35 8.23 4.06 3.42
C SER A 35 7.04 3.29 3.99
N ILE A 36 6.30 3.90 4.92
CA ILE A 36 5.01 3.37 5.41
C ILE A 36 4.04 3.13 4.23
N SER A 37 4.06 4.00 3.22
CA SER A 37 3.21 3.84 2.03
C SER A 37 3.57 2.59 1.22
N ASP A 38 4.85 2.23 1.14
CA ASP A 38 5.28 1.01 0.46
C ASP A 38 4.86 -0.24 1.25
N LEU A 39 4.99 -0.22 2.59
CA LEU A 39 4.47 -1.29 3.46
C LEU A 39 2.98 -1.52 3.25
N ILE A 40 2.17 -0.45 3.29
CA ILE A 40 0.73 -0.52 3.08
C ILE A 40 0.40 -1.03 1.67
N ARG A 41 1.13 -0.56 0.65
CA ARG A 41 0.94 -1.02 -0.73
C ARG A 41 1.19 -2.52 -0.86
N CYS A 42 2.27 -3.03 -0.28
CA CYS A 42 2.59 -4.46 -0.28
C CYS A 42 1.51 -5.28 0.44
N ALA A 43 1.04 -4.80 1.59
CA ALA A 43 -0.03 -5.47 2.35
C ALA A 43 -1.34 -5.53 1.56
N ILE A 44 -1.74 -4.44 0.90
CA ILE A 44 -2.95 -4.40 0.07
C ILE A 44 -2.83 -5.35 -1.12
N ILE A 45 -1.70 -5.33 -1.84
CA ILE A 45 -1.48 -6.23 -2.99
C ILE A 45 -1.56 -7.68 -2.54
N ARG A 46 -0.94 -8.03 -1.41
CA ARG A 46 -0.99 -9.38 -0.86
C ARG A 46 -2.42 -9.78 -0.47
N PHE A 47 -3.12 -8.93 0.25
CA PHE A 47 -4.50 -9.18 0.65
C PHE A 47 -5.42 -9.42 -0.56
N LEU A 48 -5.35 -8.55 -1.58
CA LEU A 48 -6.13 -8.71 -2.81
C LEU A 48 -5.72 -9.95 -3.61
N GLY A 49 -4.44 -10.31 -3.59
CA GLY A 49 -3.92 -11.51 -4.25
C GLY A 49 -4.34 -12.81 -3.55
N GLU A 50 -4.54 -12.79 -2.24
CA GLU A 50 -5.10 -13.90 -1.46
C GLU A 50 -6.61 -14.03 -1.70
N VAL A 51 -7.35 -12.91 -1.64
CA VAL A 51 -8.81 -12.88 -1.88
C VAL A 51 -9.18 -13.43 -3.26
N ASN A 52 -8.40 -13.16 -4.30
CA ASN A 52 -8.68 -13.64 -5.66
C ASN A 52 -8.32 -15.12 -5.91
N ARG A 53 -7.71 -15.83 -4.96
CA ARG A 53 -7.39 -17.27 -5.09
C ARG A 53 -8.48 -18.18 -4.52
N ASP A 54 -9.40 -17.62 -3.75
CA ASP A 54 -10.50 -18.33 -3.11
C ASP A 54 -11.79 -18.29 -3.96
N GLU A 55 -11.73 -17.76 -5.19
CA GLU A 55 -12.75 -17.84 -6.25
C GLU A 55 -12.29 -18.75 -7.40
#